data_AF-A0A962XFE2-F1
#
_entry.id   AF-A0A962XFE2-F1
#
_cell.length_a   1.000
_cell.length_b   1.000
_cell.length_c   1.000
_cell.angle_alpha   90.00
_cell.angle_beta   90.00
_cell.angle_gamma   90.00
#
_symmetry.space_group_name_H-M   'P 1'
#
loop_
_entity.id
_entity.type
_entity.pdbx_description
1 polymer ?
#
loop_
_entity_poly.entity_id
_entity_poly.type
_entity_poly.pdbx_seq_one_letter_code
_entity_poly.pdbx_strand_id
1 'polypeptide(L)'
;MSVAIARSLHRLALGASLLALVLFAGLAHAKLPAFDAGRLNFAIQANGLMLDYRVFGLYLLPGETLAIRSAVELQLQVDDGKASTTAGGWDWEAPDRAGLYPLQLLHDGEVMRLNVFVLQPATRATEGWLDHYRIGEYPEKPFRGLDAYLAPRGFVEVTPSLGQVQVSPHFQLGQFLCKQASDWPKYLALRPELLIKLERILEQLNARGIATESLEIMSGFRTPWYNRTIGNRTSSSRHLFGGAADIFVDVAPRDGLMDDLNGDGRVSKADADFLYDLIEGWTKTGGWQPFRGGLASYRTTPAHGPFVHVDARGYRARWGR
;
A
#
# COMPACT_ATOMS: atom_id res chain seq x y z
N MET A 1 20.67 -78.49 41.79
CA MET A 1 19.68 -78.34 42.88
C MET A 1 18.69 -77.27 42.46
N SER A 2 17.40 -77.54 42.63
CA SER A 2 16.20 -76.71 42.35
C SER A 2 15.93 -76.37 40.86
N VAL A 3 14.91 -76.87 40.15
CA VAL A 3 13.44 -77.00 40.44
C VAL A 3 12.86 -75.62 40.77
N ALA A 4 11.82 -75.06 40.17
CA ALA A 4 10.94 -75.29 39.01
C ALA A 4 10.19 -73.93 38.79
N ILE A 5 9.31 -73.66 37.84
CA ILE A 5 7.90 -74.11 37.72
C ILE A 5 7.29 -73.28 36.56
N ALA A 6 6.79 -73.97 35.53
CA ALA A 6 5.45 -73.88 34.91
C ALA A 6 4.91 -72.52 34.37
N ARG A 7 3.95 -72.41 33.45
CA ARG A 7 3.01 -73.30 32.76
C ARG A 7 2.42 -72.44 31.62
N SER A 8 2.41 -72.91 30.37
CA SER A 8 1.20 -73.25 29.59
C SER A 8 0.43 -72.13 28.86
N LEU A 9 0.04 -72.47 27.62
CA LEU A 9 -1.23 -72.19 26.91
C LEU A 9 -1.17 -71.30 25.66
N HIS A 10 -1.43 -71.99 24.54
CA HIS A 10 -2.18 -71.63 23.33
C HIS A 10 -2.51 -70.15 23.05
N ARG A 11 -2.29 -69.74 21.80
CA ARG A 11 -3.40 -69.37 20.88
C ARG A 11 -2.93 -69.17 19.44
N LEU A 12 -3.92 -69.36 18.57
CA LEU A 12 -3.94 -69.34 17.10
C LEU A 12 -3.14 -68.20 16.45
N ALA A 13 -2.54 -68.49 15.30
CA ALA A 13 -2.23 -67.50 14.28
C ALA A 13 -2.98 -67.85 12.99
N LEU A 14 -4.20 -67.32 12.85
CA LEU A 14 -4.80 -66.97 11.57
C LEU A 14 -4.58 -65.46 11.39
N GLY A 15 -4.05 -65.03 10.26
CA GLY A 15 -3.90 -63.62 9.90
C GLY A 15 -3.22 -63.52 8.54
N ALA A 16 -3.99 -63.69 7.47
CA ALA A 16 -4.56 -62.58 6.69
C ALA A 16 -3.53 -61.99 5.71
N SER A 17 -3.67 -62.40 4.45
CA SER A 17 -2.99 -61.84 3.29
C SER A 17 -3.17 -60.32 3.23
N LEU A 18 -2.07 -59.57 3.34
CA LEU A 18 -2.08 -58.13 3.14
C LEU A 18 -2.00 -57.85 1.63
N LEU A 19 -3.15 -57.61 1.02
CA LEU A 19 -3.25 -57.01 -0.31
C LEU A 19 -2.89 -55.52 -0.15
N ALA A 20 -1.70 -55.11 -0.58
CA ALA A 20 -1.29 -53.71 -0.57
C ALA A 20 -2.04 -52.94 -1.67
N LEU A 21 -3.16 -52.33 -1.30
CA LEU A 21 -3.89 -51.39 -2.16
C LEU A 21 -3.15 -50.04 -2.11
N VAL A 22 -2.34 -49.76 -3.15
CA VAL A 22 -1.75 -48.43 -3.34
C VAL A 22 -2.85 -47.47 -3.78
N LEU A 23 -3.46 -46.80 -2.82
CA LEU A 23 -4.33 -45.64 -3.05
C LEU A 23 -3.46 -44.47 -3.49
N PHE A 24 -3.35 -44.26 -4.80
CA PHE A 24 -2.94 -42.97 -5.37
C PHE A 24 -4.07 -41.97 -5.09
N ALA A 25 -4.03 -41.33 -3.91
CA ALA A 25 -4.81 -40.13 -3.67
C ALA A 25 -4.24 -39.03 -4.57
N GLY A 26 -4.91 -38.78 -5.69
CA GLY A 26 -4.67 -37.59 -6.49
C GLY A 26 -4.98 -36.37 -5.63
N LEU A 27 -3.94 -35.76 -5.05
CA LEU A 27 -4.02 -34.42 -4.50
C LEU A 27 -4.33 -33.48 -5.67
N ALA A 28 -5.63 -33.24 -5.90
CA ALA A 28 -6.07 -32.10 -6.65
C ALA A 28 -5.46 -30.88 -5.97
N HIS A 29 -4.39 -30.34 -6.56
CA HIS A 29 -3.88 -29.05 -6.17
C HIS A 29 -5.00 -28.07 -6.45
N ALA A 30 -5.73 -27.66 -5.41
CA ALA A 30 -6.64 -26.55 -5.52
C ALA A 30 -5.81 -25.40 -6.12
N LYS A 31 -6.11 -25.00 -7.36
CA LYS A 31 -5.52 -23.79 -7.92
C LYS A 31 -5.88 -22.69 -6.94
N LEU A 32 -4.87 -22.12 -6.27
CA LEU A 32 -5.06 -20.91 -5.51
C LEU A 32 -5.78 -19.92 -6.43
N PRO A 33 -6.80 -19.19 -5.93
CA PRO A 33 -7.47 -18.19 -6.72
C PRO A 33 -6.41 -17.23 -7.30
N ALA A 34 -6.57 -16.87 -8.58
CA ALA A 34 -5.70 -15.89 -9.20
C ALA A 34 -5.75 -14.59 -8.39
N PHE A 35 -4.60 -13.92 -8.23
CA PHE A 35 -4.52 -12.63 -7.54
C PHE A 35 -5.50 -11.64 -8.17
N ASP A 36 -6.39 -11.09 -7.35
CA ASP A 36 -7.36 -10.09 -7.76
C ASP A 36 -6.75 -8.68 -7.61
N ALA A 37 -6.28 -8.11 -8.71
CA ALA A 37 -5.68 -6.77 -8.74
C ALA A 37 -6.66 -5.63 -8.38
N GLY A 38 -7.95 -5.92 -8.21
CA GLY A 38 -8.97 -4.92 -7.91
C GLY A 38 -9.21 -3.92 -9.03
N ARG A 39 -8.90 -4.30 -10.28
CA ARG A 39 -9.21 -3.52 -11.48
C ARG A 39 -10.68 -3.69 -11.87
N LEU A 40 -11.21 -2.66 -12.51
CA LEU A 40 -12.54 -2.61 -13.13
C LEU A 40 -12.42 -2.70 -14.65
N ASN A 41 -13.53 -2.99 -15.31
CA ASN A 41 -13.61 -3.05 -16.77
C ASN A 41 -13.71 -1.66 -17.44
N PHE A 42 -13.88 -0.61 -16.63
CA PHE A 42 -13.92 0.78 -17.06
C PHE A 42 -12.88 1.62 -16.32
N ALA A 43 -12.56 2.78 -16.90
CA ALA A 43 -11.66 3.76 -16.30
C ALA A 43 -12.30 5.15 -16.25
N ILE A 44 -11.81 5.96 -15.31
CA ILE A 44 -12.10 7.38 -15.22
C ILE A 44 -10.82 8.19 -15.29
N GLN A 45 -10.95 9.45 -15.67
CA GLN A 45 -9.97 10.48 -15.39
C GLN A 45 -10.45 11.30 -14.18
N ALA A 46 -9.63 11.38 -13.13
CA ALA A 46 -9.89 12.14 -11.91
C ALA A 46 -8.66 12.98 -11.54
N ASN A 47 -8.77 14.31 -11.54
CA ASN A 47 -7.64 15.23 -11.28
C ASN A 47 -6.38 14.92 -12.12
N GLY A 48 -6.56 14.56 -13.39
CA GLY A 48 -5.47 14.22 -14.31
C GLY A 48 -4.92 12.80 -14.17
N LEU A 49 -5.43 11.99 -13.23
CA LEU A 49 -5.06 10.59 -13.06
C LEU A 49 -6.06 9.69 -13.79
N MET A 50 -5.54 8.69 -14.51
CA MET A 50 -6.36 7.60 -15.05
C MET A 50 -6.50 6.52 -13.98
N LEU A 51 -7.73 6.22 -13.56
CA LEU A 51 -8.05 5.27 -12.50
C LEU A 51 -9.01 4.20 -13.02
N ASP A 52 -8.67 2.95 -12.76
CA ASP A 52 -9.44 1.76 -13.10
C ASP A 52 -9.50 0.78 -11.92
N TYR A 53 -9.36 1.28 -10.69
CA TYR A 53 -9.44 0.48 -9.46
C TYR A 53 -10.83 0.56 -8.83
N ARG A 54 -11.32 -0.56 -8.27
CA ARG A 54 -12.62 -0.66 -7.59
C ARG A 54 -12.77 0.27 -6.40
N VAL A 55 -11.67 0.65 -5.76
CA VAL A 55 -11.62 1.60 -4.66
C VAL A 55 -10.36 2.43 -4.76
N PHE A 56 -10.47 3.74 -4.59
CA PHE A 56 -9.32 4.62 -4.66
C PHE A 56 -9.48 5.90 -3.83
N GLY A 57 -8.40 6.34 -3.18
CA GLY A 57 -8.35 7.53 -2.33
C GLY A 57 -7.94 8.77 -3.11
N LEU A 58 -8.68 9.87 -2.93
CA LEU A 58 -8.37 11.19 -3.49
C LEU A 58 -8.38 12.24 -2.38
N TYR A 59 -7.61 13.32 -2.56
CA TYR A 59 -7.33 14.29 -1.50
C TYR A 59 -7.59 15.70 -2.01
N LEU A 60 -8.57 16.39 -1.43
CA LEU A 60 -9.02 17.71 -1.86
C LEU A 60 -9.05 18.68 -0.67
N LEU A 61 -8.78 19.96 -0.92
CA LEU A 61 -9.09 21.00 0.07
C LEU A 61 -10.62 21.22 0.16
N PRO A 62 -11.10 21.80 1.27
CA PRO A 62 -12.48 22.28 1.37
C PRO A 62 -12.84 23.20 0.19
N GLY A 63 -14.00 22.97 -0.42
CA GLY A 63 -14.50 23.73 -1.58
C GLY A 63 -13.77 23.47 -2.90
N GLU A 64 -12.77 22.58 -2.94
CA GLU A 64 -12.09 22.21 -4.19
C GLU A 64 -12.99 21.31 -5.05
N THR A 65 -12.91 21.47 -6.37
CA THR A 65 -13.69 20.66 -7.31
C THR A 65 -12.88 19.46 -7.80
N LEU A 66 -13.48 18.27 -7.67
CA LEU A 66 -13.03 17.05 -8.32
C LEU A 66 -13.70 16.93 -9.69
N ALA A 67 -12.90 17.05 -10.76
CA ALA A 67 -13.37 16.75 -12.10
C ALA A 67 -13.27 15.24 -12.36
N ILE A 68 -14.41 14.60 -12.63
CA ILE A 68 -14.54 13.19 -12.98
C ILE A 68 -14.96 13.11 -14.44
N ARG A 69 -14.16 12.45 -15.28
CA ARG A 69 -14.47 12.22 -16.70
C ARG A 69 -14.39 10.74 -17.03
N SER A 70 -15.25 10.28 -17.94
CA SER A 70 -15.21 8.91 -18.42
C SER A 70 -15.57 8.82 -19.90
N ALA A 71 -15.06 7.77 -20.55
CA ALA A 71 -15.42 7.42 -21.92
C ALA A 71 -16.71 6.59 -22.00
N VAL A 72 -17.17 6.06 -20.86
CA VAL A 72 -18.42 5.29 -20.75
C VAL A 72 -19.46 6.10 -19.98
N GLU A 73 -20.73 5.74 -20.17
CA GLU A 73 -21.81 6.29 -19.36
C GLU A 73 -21.73 5.73 -17.95
N LEU A 74 -21.63 6.63 -16.97
CA LEU A 74 -21.55 6.30 -15.56
C LEU A 74 -22.79 6.84 -14.85
N GLN A 75 -23.15 6.24 -13.72
CA GLN A 75 -24.03 6.87 -12.73
C GLN A 75 -23.20 7.26 -11.49
N LEU A 76 -23.30 8.53 -11.09
CA LEU A 76 -22.65 9.04 -9.88
C LEU A 76 -23.67 9.08 -8.73
N GLN A 77 -23.33 8.42 -7.63
CA GLN A 77 -24.04 8.53 -6.35
C GLN A 77 -23.14 9.24 -5.34
N VAL A 78 -23.69 10.27 -4.69
CA VAL A 78 -23.03 11.07 -3.66
C VAL A 78 -23.95 11.25 -2.46
N ASP A 79 -23.41 11.11 -1.26
CA ASP A 79 -24.15 11.33 -0.02
C ASP A 79 -24.05 12.78 0.47
N ASP A 80 -22.98 13.48 0.09
CA ASP A 80 -22.67 14.86 0.48
C ASP A 80 -21.82 15.54 -0.62
N GLY A 81 -21.60 16.85 -0.49
CA GLY A 81 -21.00 17.70 -1.52
C GLY A 81 -21.99 18.07 -2.62
N LYS A 82 -21.51 18.84 -3.61
CA LYS A 82 -22.36 19.30 -4.73
C LYS A 82 -21.84 18.70 -6.03
N ALA A 83 -22.63 17.83 -6.64
CA ALA A 83 -22.34 17.29 -7.96
C ALA A 83 -23.07 18.11 -9.04
N SER A 84 -22.36 18.40 -10.13
CA SER A 84 -22.93 19.01 -11.34
C SER A 84 -22.52 18.20 -12.57
N THR A 85 -23.45 17.97 -13.48
CA THR A 85 -23.17 17.25 -14.73
C THR A 85 -22.41 18.13 -15.70
N THR A 86 -21.43 17.54 -16.39
CA THR A 86 -20.63 18.20 -17.43
C THR A 86 -20.58 17.33 -18.69
N ALA A 87 -20.02 17.86 -19.78
CA ALA A 87 -19.75 17.06 -20.96
C ALA A 87 -18.74 15.94 -20.61
N GLY A 88 -19.19 14.69 -20.66
CA GLY A 88 -18.36 13.50 -20.39
C GLY A 88 -18.12 13.17 -18.92
N GLY A 89 -18.93 13.67 -17.98
CA GLY A 89 -18.87 13.26 -16.58
C GLY A 89 -19.46 14.29 -15.61
N TRP A 90 -18.79 14.48 -14.46
CA TRP A 90 -19.26 15.36 -13.39
C TRP A 90 -18.14 16.20 -12.79
N ASP A 91 -18.53 17.36 -12.28
CA ASP A 91 -17.73 18.15 -11.36
C ASP A 91 -18.38 18.05 -9.98
N TRP A 92 -17.62 17.55 -9.01
CA TRP A 92 -18.05 17.42 -7.61
C TRP A 92 -17.26 18.39 -6.73
N GLU A 93 -17.96 19.31 -6.06
CA GLU A 93 -17.39 20.27 -5.12
C GLU A 93 -17.31 19.65 -3.72
N ALA A 94 -16.10 19.61 -3.16
CA ALA A 94 -15.83 19.13 -1.82
C ALA A 94 -16.55 19.99 -0.75
N PRO A 95 -17.19 19.38 0.26
CA PRO A 95 -17.73 20.12 1.39
C PRO A 95 -16.70 21.00 2.12
N ASP A 96 -17.18 22.01 2.83
CA ASP A 96 -16.32 22.93 3.60
C ASP A 96 -15.65 22.26 4.82
N ARG A 97 -16.14 21.10 5.23
CA ARG A 97 -15.67 20.37 6.41
C ARG A 97 -14.68 19.28 6.00
N ALA A 98 -13.55 19.20 6.71
CA ALA A 98 -12.61 18.09 6.57
C ALA A 98 -13.25 16.76 6.99
N GLY A 99 -12.92 15.67 6.29
CA GLY A 99 -13.51 14.36 6.53
C GLY A 99 -13.43 13.44 5.32
N LEU A 100 -14.09 12.29 5.40
CA LEU A 100 -14.24 11.34 4.30
C LEU A 100 -15.61 11.46 3.66
N TYR A 101 -15.62 11.55 2.34
CA TYR A 101 -16.78 11.71 1.49
C TYR A 101 -16.70 10.68 0.35
N PRO A 102 -17.25 9.48 0.55
CA PRO A 102 -17.24 8.45 -0.47
C PRO A 102 -18.17 8.83 -1.63
N LEU A 103 -17.67 8.66 -2.86
CA LEU A 103 -18.47 8.74 -4.08
C LEU A 103 -18.55 7.34 -4.69
N GLN A 104 -19.69 6.99 -5.30
CA GLN A 104 -19.84 5.75 -6.04
C GLN A 104 -20.12 6.03 -7.50
N LEU A 105 -19.34 5.40 -8.38
CA LEU A 105 -19.50 5.46 -9.82
C LEU A 105 -19.89 4.06 -10.30
N LEU A 106 -21.06 3.96 -10.93
CA LEU A 106 -21.65 2.69 -11.35
C LEU A 106 -21.64 2.58 -12.88
N HIS A 107 -21.27 1.40 -13.38
CA HIS A 107 -21.28 1.06 -14.80
C HIS A 107 -21.47 -0.44 -14.97
N ASP A 108 -22.44 -0.89 -15.76
CA ASP A 108 -22.64 -2.31 -16.12
C ASP A 108 -22.57 -3.30 -14.94
N GLY A 109 -23.09 -2.89 -13.77
CA GLY A 109 -23.10 -3.69 -12.53
C GLY A 109 -21.80 -3.65 -11.72
N GLU A 110 -20.74 -3.02 -12.22
CA GLU A 110 -19.52 -2.72 -11.47
C GLU A 110 -19.66 -1.39 -10.70
N VAL A 111 -18.97 -1.31 -9.55
CA VAL A 111 -18.95 -0.12 -8.69
C VAL A 111 -17.51 0.29 -8.40
N MET A 112 -17.16 1.51 -8.79
CA MET A 112 -15.96 2.20 -8.33
C MET A 112 -16.31 3.08 -7.13
N ARG A 113 -15.60 2.89 -6.01
CA ARG A 113 -15.67 3.76 -4.83
C ARG A 113 -14.50 4.74 -4.81
N LEU A 114 -14.78 6.03 -4.93
CA LEU A 114 -13.79 7.06 -4.66
C LEU A 114 -13.92 7.51 -3.21
N ASN A 115 -12.95 7.16 -2.38
CA ASN A 115 -12.86 7.66 -1.01
C ASN A 115 -12.20 9.05 -1.04
N VAL A 116 -13.02 10.10 -1.13
CA VAL A 116 -12.52 11.48 -1.19
C VAL A 116 -12.30 12.01 0.22
N PHE A 117 -11.05 12.28 0.56
CA PHE A 117 -10.66 12.87 1.83
C PHE A 117 -10.56 14.39 1.67
N VAL A 118 -11.49 15.12 2.27
CA VAL A 118 -11.38 16.57 2.40
C VAL A 118 -10.40 16.88 3.52
N LEU A 119 -9.36 17.60 3.16
CA LEU A 119 -8.18 17.83 3.98
C LEU A 119 -8.42 18.91 5.03
N GLN A 120 -7.74 18.77 6.17
CA GLN A 120 -7.47 19.86 7.08
C GLN A 120 -6.43 20.80 6.42
N PRO A 121 -6.76 22.07 6.11
CA PRO A 121 -5.83 22.96 5.41
C PRO A 121 -4.53 23.19 6.20
N ALA A 122 -3.39 23.14 5.52
CA ALA A 122 -2.08 23.34 6.16
C ALA A 122 -1.91 24.77 6.72
N THR A 123 -2.70 25.73 6.20
CA THR A 123 -2.74 27.12 6.68
C THR A 123 -3.28 27.26 8.11
N ARG A 124 -3.93 26.23 8.65
CA ARG A 124 -4.32 26.18 10.08
C ARG A 124 -3.14 25.88 11.00
N ALA A 125 -2.03 25.39 10.48
CA ALA A 125 -0.89 25.05 11.31
C ALA A 125 -0.18 26.32 11.81
N THR A 126 0.08 26.39 13.11
CA THR A 126 0.79 27.50 13.76
C THR A 126 2.04 26.94 14.44
N GLU A 127 3.19 27.60 14.23
CA GLU A 127 4.48 27.21 14.84
C GLU A 127 4.86 25.72 14.64
N GLY A 128 4.47 25.14 13.49
CA GLY A 128 4.72 23.75 13.16
C GLY A 128 3.78 22.74 13.83
N TRP A 129 2.67 23.19 14.41
CA TRP A 129 1.64 22.35 15.00
C TRP A 129 0.33 22.49 14.22
N LEU A 130 -0.31 21.36 13.93
CA LEU A 130 -1.68 21.33 13.43
C LEU A 130 -2.55 20.75 14.55
N ASP A 131 -3.34 21.62 15.17
CA ASP A 131 -4.05 21.32 16.42
C ASP A 131 -3.03 20.79 17.48
N HIS A 132 -3.17 19.57 18.01
CA HIS A 132 -2.22 18.97 18.97
C HIS A 132 -1.07 18.19 18.30
N TYR A 133 -1.08 18.01 16.98
CA TYR A 133 -0.16 17.13 16.29
C TYR A 133 1.03 17.89 15.69
N ARG A 134 2.24 17.51 16.09
CA ARG A 134 3.47 18.18 15.63
C ARG A 134 3.82 17.78 14.20
N ILE A 135 3.66 18.71 13.26
CA ILE A 135 4.10 18.55 11.86
C ILE A 135 5.57 18.97 11.74
N GLY A 136 5.95 20.10 12.33
CA GLY A 136 7.20 20.79 12.05
C GLY A 136 7.14 21.59 10.74
N GLU A 137 8.30 22.00 10.27
CA GLU A 137 8.42 22.98 9.19
C GLU A 137 8.86 22.34 7.88
N TYR A 138 8.19 22.73 6.79
CA TYR A 138 8.62 22.46 5.43
C TYR A 138 9.54 23.59 4.93
N PRO A 139 10.44 23.33 3.97
CA PRO A 139 11.20 24.38 3.31
C PRO A 139 10.30 25.38 2.60
N GLU A 140 10.65 26.67 2.65
CA GLU A 140 9.93 27.73 1.93
C GLU A 140 9.93 27.50 0.41
N LYS A 141 11.03 26.97 -0.12
CA LYS A 141 11.20 26.70 -1.55
C LYS A 141 11.27 25.20 -1.81
N PRO A 142 10.53 24.69 -2.81
CA PRO A 142 10.61 23.29 -3.18
C PRO A 142 12.03 22.93 -3.65
N PHE A 143 12.48 21.72 -3.31
CA PHE A 143 13.79 21.23 -3.72
C PHE A 143 13.93 21.29 -5.24
N ARG A 144 14.91 22.08 -5.73
CA ARG A 144 15.16 22.34 -7.16
C ARG A 144 13.96 22.90 -7.94
N GLY A 145 13.00 23.55 -7.29
CA GLY A 145 11.82 24.09 -7.99
C GLY A 145 10.80 23.04 -8.43
N LEU A 146 10.91 21.79 -7.95
CA LEU A 146 10.10 20.67 -8.43
C LEU A 146 8.80 20.52 -7.65
N ASP A 147 7.66 20.40 -8.36
CA ASP A 147 6.30 20.28 -7.78
C ASP A 147 6.14 19.11 -6.81
N ALA A 148 6.90 18.04 -7.02
CA ALA A 148 6.92 16.92 -6.09
C ALA A 148 7.23 17.40 -4.65
N TYR A 149 8.07 18.41 -4.49
CA TYR A 149 8.57 18.95 -3.22
C TYR A 149 7.84 20.19 -2.72
N LEU A 150 6.70 20.54 -3.30
CA LEU A 150 5.80 21.51 -2.70
C LEU A 150 5.28 20.97 -1.37
N ALA A 151 5.26 21.82 -0.35
CA ALA A 151 4.66 21.50 0.94
C ALA A 151 3.21 21.04 0.75
N PRO A 152 2.72 20.04 1.50
CA PRO A 152 1.33 19.62 1.41
C PRO A 152 0.37 20.80 1.65
N ARG A 153 -0.63 20.95 0.77
CA ARG A 153 -1.68 21.98 0.90
C ARG A 153 -2.57 21.76 2.11
N GLY A 154 -2.67 20.52 2.56
CA GLY A 154 -3.42 20.09 3.74
C GLY A 154 -3.08 18.64 4.09
N PHE A 155 -3.69 18.16 5.16
CA PHE A 155 -3.48 16.83 5.70
C PHE A 155 -4.81 16.13 5.94
N VAL A 156 -4.85 14.81 5.74
CA VAL A 156 -6.01 14.02 6.15
C VAL A 156 -6.01 13.96 7.68
N GLU A 157 -7.11 14.35 8.31
CA GLU A 157 -7.34 14.11 9.73
C GLU A 157 -7.75 12.66 9.93
N VAL A 158 -6.86 11.85 10.49
CA VAL A 158 -7.03 10.41 10.64
C VAL A 158 -7.45 10.09 12.06
N THR A 159 -8.62 9.49 12.20
CA THR A 159 -9.11 8.83 13.43
C THR A 159 -8.80 7.33 13.37
N PRO A 160 -8.94 6.58 14.49
CA PRO A 160 -8.76 5.12 14.46
C PRO A 160 -9.62 4.41 13.42
N SER A 161 -10.90 4.81 13.28
CA SER A 161 -11.81 4.24 12.28
C SER A 161 -11.41 4.62 10.86
N LEU A 162 -10.99 5.87 10.64
CA LEU A 162 -10.56 6.32 9.33
C LEU A 162 -9.27 5.62 8.87
N GLY A 163 -8.42 5.23 9.81
CA GLY A 163 -7.22 4.43 9.53
C GLY A 163 -7.51 3.08 8.86
N GLN A 164 -8.73 2.53 9.00
CA GLN A 164 -9.14 1.26 8.37
C GLN A 164 -9.74 1.44 6.97
N VAL A 165 -9.85 2.67 6.47
CA VAL A 165 -10.43 2.93 5.15
C VAL A 165 -9.43 2.60 4.05
N GLN A 166 -9.88 1.84 3.05
CA GLN A 166 -9.11 1.55 1.84
C GLN A 166 -8.80 2.85 1.09
N VAL A 167 -7.53 3.07 0.79
CA VAL A 167 -7.06 4.13 -0.12
C VAL A 167 -6.75 3.58 -1.51
N SER A 168 -6.63 2.26 -1.64
CA SER A 168 -6.60 1.52 -2.90
C SER A 168 -6.97 0.05 -2.61
N PRO A 169 -7.11 -0.84 -3.62
CA PRO A 169 -7.61 -2.20 -3.40
C PRO A 169 -6.92 -3.02 -2.31
N HIS A 170 -5.61 -2.81 -2.09
CA HIS A 170 -4.79 -3.60 -1.15
C HIS A 170 -4.15 -2.78 -0.03
N PHE A 171 -4.48 -1.48 0.07
CA PHE A 171 -3.88 -0.59 1.08
C PHE A 171 -4.92 0.26 1.82
N GLN A 172 -4.73 0.35 3.14
CA GLN A 172 -5.52 1.16 4.08
C GLN A 172 -4.77 2.44 4.44
N LEU A 173 -5.52 3.51 4.73
CA LEU A 173 -4.97 4.82 5.09
C LEU A 173 -3.97 4.74 6.26
N GLY A 174 -4.31 3.95 7.28
CA GLY A 174 -3.52 3.83 8.51
C GLY A 174 -2.12 3.27 8.31
N GLN A 175 -1.90 2.47 7.25
CA GLN A 175 -0.58 1.92 6.92
C GLN A 175 0.44 3.01 6.56
N PHE A 176 -0.03 4.19 6.15
CA PHE A 176 0.82 5.32 5.78
C PHE A 176 1.04 6.32 6.91
N LEU A 177 0.49 6.09 8.10
CA LEU A 177 0.63 7.02 9.21
C LEU A 177 2.09 7.19 9.66
N CYS A 178 2.41 8.41 10.05
CA CYS A 178 3.69 8.69 10.69
C CYS A 178 3.78 7.96 12.03
N LYS A 179 4.92 7.31 12.27
CA LYS A 179 5.23 6.53 13.48
C LYS A 179 5.47 7.39 14.73
N GLN A 180 5.34 8.71 14.61
CA GLN A 180 5.34 9.62 15.75
C GLN A 180 4.24 9.24 16.76
N ALA A 181 4.65 9.10 18.02
CA ALA A 181 3.74 8.96 19.14
C ALA A 181 2.95 10.26 19.33
N SER A 182 1.63 10.15 19.41
CA SER A 182 0.69 11.25 19.64
C SER A 182 -0.71 10.67 19.86
N ASP A 183 -1.57 11.43 20.53
CA ASP A 183 -2.99 11.16 20.64
C ASP A 183 -3.71 11.34 19.30
N TRP A 184 -4.93 10.82 19.22
CA TRP A 184 -5.79 10.98 18.04
C TRP A 184 -6.53 12.33 18.08
N PRO A 185 -6.89 12.91 16.91
CA PRO A 185 -6.54 12.45 15.56
C PRO A 185 -5.06 12.66 15.21
N LYS A 186 -4.59 11.94 14.20
CA LYS A 186 -3.26 12.11 13.59
C LYS A 186 -3.42 12.73 12.20
N TYR A 187 -2.36 13.33 11.67
CA TYR A 187 -2.41 13.98 10.36
C TYR A 187 -1.37 13.39 9.41
N LEU A 188 -1.79 13.09 8.17
CA LEU A 188 -0.88 12.62 7.13
C LEU A 188 -1.14 13.26 5.78
N ALA A 189 -0.07 13.39 4.99
CA ALA A 189 -0.16 13.67 3.57
C ALA A 189 0.10 12.37 2.80
N LEU A 190 -0.67 12.12 1.74
CA LEU A 190 -0.54 10.96 0.88
C LEU A 190 -0.80 11.38 -0.56
N ARG A 191 0.05 10.91 -1.49
CA ARG A 191 -0.07 11.23 -2.91
C ARG A 191 -0.65 10.05 -3.68
N PRO A 192 -1.70 10.25 -4.49
CA PRO A 192 -2.33 9.21 -5.31
C PRO A 192 -1.34 8.39 -6.17
N GLU A 193 -0.31 9.03 -6.71
CA GLU A 193 0.67 8.40 -7.59
C GLU A 193 1.49 7.33 -6.86
N LEU A 194 1.70 7.48 -5.54
CA LEU A 194 2.33 6.44 -4.72
C LEU A 194 1.44 5.20 -4.66
N LEU A 195 0.13 5.37 -4.44
CA LEU A 195 -0.82 4.25 -4.34
C LEU A 195 -0.89 3.47 -5.65
N ILE A 196 -0.99 4.17 -6.79
CA ILE A 196 -0.97 3.52 -8.12
C ILE A 196 0.34 2.73 -8.31
N LYS A 197 1.47 3.29 -7.89
CA LYS A 197 2.76 2.61 -7.98
C LYS A 197 2.80 1.34 -7.13
N LEU A 198 2.29 1.39 -5.90
CA LEU A 198 2.29 0.26 -4.99
C LEU A 198 1.39 -0.87 -5.49
N GLU A 199 0.18 -0.55 -5.95
CA GLU A 199 -0.74 -1.53 -6.57
C GLU A 199 -0.10 -2.20 -7.80
N ARG A 200 0.60 -1.43 -8.63
CA ARG A 200 1.30 -1.99 -9.79
C ARG A 200 2.51 -2.85 -9.41
N ILE A 201 3.25 -2.51 -8.35
CA ILE A 201 4.34 -3.36 -7.85
C ILE A 201 3.73 -4.69 -7.39
N LEU A 202 2.65 -4.64 -6.61
CA LEU A 202 1.96 -5.82 -6.09
C LEU A 202 1.43 -6.72 -7.21
N GLU A 203 0.77 -6.14 -8.21
CA GLU A 203 0.28 -6.85 -9.40
C GLU A 203 1.41 -7.55 -10.16
N GLN A 204 2.54 -6.86 -10.35
CA GLN A 204 3.69 -7.45 -11.05
C GLN A 204 4.43 -8.53 -10.24
N LEU A 205 4.45 -8.43 -8.91
CA LEU A 205 4.99 -9.50 -8.04
C LEU A 205 4.15 -10.77 -8.19
N ASN A 206 2.83 -10.65 -8.09
CA ASN A 206 1.91 -11.78 -8.26
C ASN A 206 1.98 -12.36 -9.68
N ALA A 207 2.08 -11.53 -10.71
CA ALA A 207 2.26 -11.99 -12.09
C ALA A 207 3.56 -12.78 -12.31
N ARG A 208 4.57 -12.58 -11.44
CA ARG A 208 5.83 -13.35 -11.41
C ARG A 208 5.79 -14.57 -10.49
N GLY A 209 4.66 -14.86 -9.86
CA GLY A 209 4.52 -16.00 -8.95
C GLY A 209 5.00 -15.74 -7.52
N ILE A 210 5.32 -14.48 -7.18
CA ILE A 210 5.56 -14.07 -5.78
C ILE A 210 4.18 -13.77 -5.20
N ALA A 211 3.53 -14.77 -4.63
CA ALA A 211 2.17 -14.67 -4.10
C ALA A 211 2.17 -13.75 -2.87
N THR A 212 1.50 -12.61 -2.97
CA THR A 212 1.39 -11.65 -1.87
C THR A 212 0.10 -10.82 -2.00
N GLU A 213 -0.67 -10.71 -0.93
CA GLU A 213 -1.95 -9.99 -0.95
C GLU A 213 -1.78 -8.48 -0.71
N SER A 214 -0.66 -8.06 -0.12
CA SER A 214 -0.32 -6.66 0.14
C SER A 214 1.18 -6.52 0.44
N LEU A 215 1.70 -5.31 0.33
CA LEU A 215 3.07 -4.99 0.77
C LEU A 215 3.03 -4.44 2.19
N GLU A 216 3.95 -4.86 3.05
CA GLU A 216 4.09 -4.26 4.37
C GLU A 216 4.67 -2.86 4.22
N ILE A 217 3.97 -1.85 4.77
CA ILE A 217 4.42 -0.45 4.74
C ILE A 217 5.21 -0.17 6.02
N MET A 218 6.50 -0.47 5.99
CA MET A 218 7.41 -0.18 7.11
C MET A 218 7.41 1.31 7.47
N SER A 219 7.31 2.19 6.47
CA SER A 219 7.21 3.63 6.71
C SER A 219 6.55 4.35 5.54
N GLY A 220 5.41 4.99 5.79
CA GLY A 220 4.74 5.88 4.84
C GLY A 220 5.10 7.35 5.06
N PHE A 221 4.10 8.19 5.35
CA PHE A 221 4.30 9.61 5.63
C PHE A 221 5.18 9.84 6.86
N ARG A 222 6.01 10.88 6.82
CA ARG A 222 6.77 11.37 7.98
C ARG A 222 6.53 12.85 8.11
N THR A 223 6.20 13.31 9.32
CA THR A 223 6.22 14.75 9.60
C THR A 223 7.65 15.27 9.49
N PRO A 224 7.88 16.52 9.04
CA PRO A 224 9.20 17.15 9.10
C PRO A 224 9.86 17.05 10.47
N TRP A 225 9.08 17.17 11.56
CA TRP A 225 9.56 16.96 12.91
C TRP A 225 10.06 15.52 13.12
N TYR A 226 9.22 14.52 12.87
CA TYR A 226 9.56 13.11 13.12
C TYR A 226 10.74 12.64 12.26
N ASN A 227 10.81 13.08 11.01
CA ASN A 227 11.94 12.75 10.14
C ASN A 227 13.28 13.22 10.75
N ARG A 228 13.30 14.40 11.38
CA ARG A 228 14.49 14.88 12.10
C ARG A 228 14.77 14.08 13.38
N THR A 229 13.74 13.67 14.13
CA THR A 229 13.94 12.91 15.37
C THR A 229 14.54 11.53 15.13
N ILE A 230 14.26 10.90 13.98
CA ILE A 230 14.91 9.64 13.57
C ILE A 230 16.27 9.84 12.90
N GLY A 231 16.88 11.03 13.03
CA GLY A 231 18.21 11.34 12.51
C GLY A 231 18.26 11.74 11.03
N ASN A 232 17.13 11.73 10.32
CA ASN A 232 17.08 12.18 8.93
C ASN A 232 16.85 13.69 8.85
N ARG A 233 17.93 14.44 8.64
CA ARG A 233 17.91 15.91 8.56
C ARG A 233 17.71 16.46 7.15
N THR A 234 17.54 15.61 6.13
CA THR A 234 17.25 16.12 4.78
C THR A 234 15.86 16.71 4.69
N SER A 235 15.73 17.81 3.96
CA SER A 235 14.46 18.42 3.60
C SER A 235 13.87 17.88 2.28
N SER A 236 14.62 17.04 1.56
CA SER A 236 14.22 16.47 0.27
C SER A 236 13.82 14.98 0.37
N SER A 237 13.50 14.50 1.57
CA SER A 237 12.92 13.16 1.74
C SER A 237 11.49 13.15 1.19
N ARG A 238 11.18 12.18 0.32
CA ARG A 238 9.84 12.05 -0.28
C ARG A 238 8.76 11.62 0.69
N HIS A 239 9.12 11.00 1.82
CA HIS A 239 8.18 10.69 2.91
C HIS A 239 7.52 11.94 3.51
N LEU A 240 8.23 13.08 3.49
CA LEU A 240 7.71 14.35 3.99
C LEU A 240 6.51 14.86 3.17
N PHE A 241 6.43 14.46 1.91
CA PHE A 241 5.45 15.01 0.96
C PHE A 241 4.39 13.98 0.57
N GLY A 242 4.24 12.91 1.36
CA GLY A 242 3.27 11.83 1.14
C GLY A 242 3.54 10.97 -0.09
N GLY A 243 4.72 11.08 -0.70
CA GLY A 243 5.02 10.49 -2.00
C GLY A 243 5.94 9.27 -1.96
N ALA A 244 6.26 8.73 -0.78
CA ALA A 244 7.15 7.59 -0.61
C ALA A 244 6.64 6.56 0.40
N ALA A 245 7.08 5.32 0.22
CA ALA A 245 6.92 4.23 1.15
C ALA A 245 8.20 3.40 1.22
N ASP A 246 8.55 2.95 2.43
CA ASP A 246 9.50 1.88 2.64
C ASP A 246 8.72 0.57 2.79
N ILE A 247 8.99 -0.41 1.92
CA ILE A 247 8.16 -1.60 1.71
C ILE A 247 8.95 -2.91 1.77
N PHE A 248 8.26 -3.99 2.12
CA PHE A 248 8.74 -5.36 1.96
C PHE A 248 7.57 -6.35 1.79
N VAL A 249 7.89 -7.58 1.38
CA VAL A 249 6.95 -8.71 1.29
C VAL A 249 7.09 -9.53 2.58
N ASP A 250 5.98 -9.83 3.25
CA ASP A 250 5.93 -10.54 4.53
C ASP A 250 4.68 -11.44 4.55
N VAL A 251 4.84 -12.68 4.10
CA VAL A 251 3.70 -13.59 3.86
C VAL A 251 3.81 -14.86 4.69
N ALA A 252 4.97 -15.51 4.71
CA ALA A 252 5.09 -16.86 5.28
C ALA A 252 6.50 -17.15 5.84
N PRO A 253 6.71 -17.00 7.17
CA PRO A 253 5.75 -16.54 8.17
C PRO A 253 5.47 -15.03 8.05
N ARG A 254 4.29 -14.59 8.48
CA ARG A 254 4.02 -13.16 8.65
C ARG A 254 4.58 -12.68 9.98
N ASP A 255 5.86 -12.34 10.03
CA ASP A 255 6.60 -12.05 11.26
C ASP A 255 7.15 -10.61 11.36
N GLY A 256 6.83 -9.77 10.38
CA GLY A 256 7.30 -8.39 10.32
C GLY A 256 8.71 -8.24 9.75
N LEU A 257 9.26 -9.30 9.16
CA LEU A 257 10.49 -9.26 8.37
C LEU A 257 10.18 -9.53 6.89
N MET A 258 11.13 -9.17 6.03
CA MET A 258 11.04 -9.51 4.61
C MET A 258 11.18 -11.02 4.42
N ASP A 259 10.37 -11.59 3.53
CA ASP A 259 10.53 -12.98 3.07
C ASP A 259 11.87 -13.17 2.31
N ASP A 260 12.35 -14.40 2.26
CA ASP A 260 13.48 -14.82 1.41
C ASP A 260 13.04 -14.84 -0.07
N LEU A 261 13.16 -13.67 -0.72
CA LEU A 261 12.69 -13.45 -2.09
C LEU A 261 13.66 -14.01 -3.12
N ASN A 262 14.94 -14.13 -2.79
CA ASN A 262 15.94 -14.67 -3.70
C ASN A 262 16.09 -16.21 -3.61
N GLY A 263 15.53 -16.84 -2.56
CA GLY A 263 15.49 -18.28 -2.34
C GLY A 263 16.81 -18.87 -1.84
N ASP A 264 17.68 -18.07 -1.21
CA ASP A 264 18.98 -18.53 -0.71
C ASP A 264 18.95 -19.09 0.73
N GLY A 265 17.78 -19.06 1.36
CA GLY A 265 17.52 -19.52 2.71
C GLY A 265 17.81 -18.48 3.79
N ARG A 266 18.07 -17.20 3.44
CA ARG A 266 18.44 -16.15 4.41
C ARG A 266 17.77 -14.82 4.10
N VAL A 267 17.05 -14.29 5.08
CA VAL A 267 16.55 -12.91 5.04
C VAL A 267 17.71 -11.91 5.16
N SER A 268 18.03 -11.22 4.08
CA SER A 268 19.22 -10.37 3.97
C SER A 268 19.04 -9.18 3.01
N LYS A 269 20.09 -8.37 2.83
CA LYS A 269 20.09 -7.30 1.81
C LYS A 269 19.87 -7.87 0.40
N ALA A 270 20.23 -9.12 0.15
CA ALA A 270 20.07 -9.73 -1.17
C ALA A 270 18.60 -9.83 -1.59
N ASP A 271 17.66 -9.99 -0.65
CA ASP A 271 16.21 -9.96 -0.90
C ASP A 271 15.72 -8.57 -1.29
N ALA A 272 16.20 -7.55 -0.56
CA ALA A 272 15.92 -6.16 -0.90
C ALA A 272 16.52 -5.78 -2.26
N ASP A 273 17.72 -6.27 -2.58
CA ASP A 273 18.37 -6.06 -3.89
C ASP A 273 17.60 -6.78 -5.01
N PHE A 274 17.09 -7.98 -4.75
CA PHE A 274 16.24 -8.72 -5.67
C PHE A 274 14.96 -7.93 -5.98
N LEU A 275 14.21 -7.51 -4.95
CA LEU A 275 12.99 -6.70 -5.13
C LEU A 275 13.30 -5.36 -5.81
N TYR A 276 14.40 -4.70 -5.45
CA TYR A 276 14.89 -3.50 -6.13
C TYR A 276 15.05 -3.75 -7.63
N ASP A 277 15.71 -4.85 -8.02
CA ASP A 277 16.01 -5.13 -9.44
C ASP A 277 14.74 -5.42 -10.25
N LEU A 278 13.76 -6.08 -9.64
CA LEU A 278 12.44 -6.25 -10.26
C LEU A 278 11.79 -4.88 -10.53
N ILE A 279 11.73 -4.00 -9.53
CA ILE A 279 11.11 -2.67 -9.65
C ILE A 279 11.87 -1.80 -10.64
N GLU A 280 13.21 -1.79 -10.59
CA GLU A 280 14.04 -1.07 -11.55
C GLU A 280 13.78 -1.54 -12.99
N GLY A 281 13.69 -2.86 -13.20
CA GLY A 281 13.36 -3.46 -14.49
C GLY A 281 12.02 -2.98 -15.03
N TRP A 282 10.96 -3.02 -14.22
CA TRP A 282 9.62 -2.59 -14.63
C TRP A 282 9.56 -1.10 -14.98
N THR A 283 10.24 -0.25 -14.20
CA THR A 283 10.22 1.21 -14.43
C THR A 283 10.92 1.66 -15.72
N LYS A 284 11.61 0.76 -16.42
CA LYS A 284 12.17 1.01 -17.77
C LYS A 284 11.13 0.86 -18.89
N THR A 285 9.98 0.24 -18.61
CA THR A 285 8.90 0.05 -19.59
C THR A 285 7.98 1.27 -19.65
N GLY A 286 7.37 1.53 -20.82
CA GLY A 286 6.61 2.77 -21.09
C GLY A 286 5.45 3.04 -20.13
N GLY A 287 4.79 1.98 -19.64
CA GLY A 287 3.62 2.11 -18.76
C GLY A 287 3.91 2.77 -17.40
N TRP A 288 5.17 2.83 -16.96
CA TRP A 288 5.54 3.32 -15.63
C TRP A 288 5.96 4.79 -15.59
N GLN A 289 6.03 5.47 -16.74
CA GLN A 289 6.58 6.84 -16.82
C GLN A 289 5.98 7.82 -15.79
N PRO A 290 4.64 7.89 -15.58
CA PRO A 290 4.05 8.80 -14.59
C PRO A 290 4.42 8.47 -13.13
N PHE A 291 4.81 7.22 -12.86
CA PHE A 291 5.06 6.68 -11.52
C PHE A 291 6.55 6.39 -11.28
N ARG A 292 7.42 6.92 -12.15
CA ARG A 292 8.87 6.88 -11.92
C ARG A 292 9.18 7.69 -10.68
N GLY A 293 10.22 7.28 -9.97
CA GLY A 293 10.67 8.01 -8.80
C GLY A 293 11.94 7.42 -8.23
N GLY A 294 12.22 7.70 -6.97
CA GLY A 294 13.30 7.13 -6.19
C GLY A 294 13.11 5.64 -5.92
N LEU A 295 14.24 4.95 -5.80
CA LEU A 295 14.32 3.54 -5.46
C LEU A 295 15.66 3.28 -4.75
N ALA A 296 15.62 2.60 -3.62
CA ALA A 296 16.80 2.20 -2.85
C ALA A 296 16.55 0.92 -2.06
N SER A 297 17.58 0.10 -1.95
CA SER A 297 17.61 -1.11 -1.12
C SER A 297 18.29 -0.82 0.22
N TYR A 298 17.79 -1.36 1.33
CA TYR A 298 18.40 -1.19 2.64
C TYR A 298 18.66 -2.55 3.30
N ARG A 299 19.81 -2.65 3.96
CA ARG A 299 20.17 -3.82 4.77
C ARG A 299 19.48 -3.80 6.12
N THR A 300 19.44 -4.96 6.76
CA THR A 300 19.08 -5.13 8.17
C THR A 300 19.93 -4.25 9.09
N THR A 301 19.30 -3.68 10.10
CA THR A 301 19.92 -3.01 11.24
C THR A 301 19.29 -3.53 12.54
N PRO A 302 19.80 -3.17 13.72
CA PRO A 302 19.11 -3.51 14.98
C PRO A 302 17.68 -2.96 15.08
N ALA A 303 17.30 -1.97 14.25
CA ALA A 303 15.99 -1.35 14.28
C ALA A 303 14.97 -1.96 13.29
N HIS A 304 15.43 -2.67 12.25
CA HIS A 304 14.56 -3.19 11.19
C HIS A 304 15.26 -4.26 10.32
N GLY A 305 14.46 -5.11 9.67
CA GLY A 305 14.88 -6.02 8.61
C GLY A 305 15.32 -5.32 7.31
N PRO A 306 15.66 -6.07 6.24
CA PRO A 306 15.90 -5.48 4.93
C PRO A 306 14.59 -4.97 4.33
N PHE A 307 14.66 -3.92 3.52
CA PHE A 307 13.47 -3.33 2.88
C PHE A 307 13.86 -2.54 1.62
N VAL A 308 12.86 -2.16 0.83
CA VAL A 308 13.03 -1.31 -0.36
C VAL A 308 12.28 0.00 -0.17
N HIS A 309 12.97 1.11 -0.37
CA HIS A 309 12.36 2.43 -0.50
C HIS A 309 11.83 2.61 -1.92
N VAL A 310 10.59 3.07 -2.06
CA VAL A 310 10.00 3.52 -3.32
C VAL A 310 9.33 4.89 -3.16
N ASP A 311 9.43 5.71 -4.19
CA ASP A 311 8.62 6.93 -4.28
C ASP A 311 8.16 7.22 -5.71
N ALA A 312 7.18 8.11 -5.87
CA ALA A 312 6.64 8.54 -7.16
C ALA A 312 6.99 10.01 -7.47
N ARG A 313 8.25 10.42 -7.28
CA ARG A 313 8.69 11.83 -7.49
C ARG A 313 8.71 12.31 -8.95
N GLY A 314 8.34 11.48 -9.92
CA GLY A 314 8.28 11.81 -11.35
C GLY A 314 9.61 11.71 -12.11
N TYR A 315 10.73 11.42 -11.43
CA TYR A 315 12.03 11.24 -12.08
C TYR A 315 12.88 10.19 -11.39
N ARG A 316 13.77 9.55 -12.15
CA ARG A 316 14.63 8.48 -11.65
C ARG A 316 15.67 9.02 -10.64
N ALA A 317 15.73 8.41 -9.46
CA ALA A 317 16.78 8.63 -8.47
C ALA A 317 17.14 7.29 -7.81
N ARG A 318 18.44 6.96 -7.68
CA ARG A 318 18.89 5.69 -7.08
C ARG A 318 19.96 5.94 -6.04
N TRP A 319 19.90 5.20 -4.95
CA TRP A 319 20.88 5.22 -3.87
C TRP A 319 20.76 3.92 -3.05
N GLY A 320 21.62 3.75 -2.04
CA GLY A 320 21.53 2.62 -1.10
C GLY A 320 21.90 1.26 -1.69
N ARG A 321 22.26 1.20 -2.98
CA ARG A 321 22.76 -0.01 -3.60
C ARG A 321 24.21 -0.25 -3.23
#